data_AF-A0A3E2HJ36-F1
#
_entry.id   AF-A0A3E2HJ36-F1
#
_cell.length_a   1.000
_cell.length_b   1.000
_cell.length_c   1.000
_cell.angle_alpha   90.00
_cell.angle_beta   90.00
_cell.angle_gamma   90.00
#
_symmetry.space_group_name_H-M   'P 1'
#
loop_
_entity.id
_entity.type
_entity.pdbx_description
1 polymer ?
#
loop_
_entity_poly.entity_id
_entity_poly.type
_entity_poly.pdbx_seq_one_letter_code
_entity_poly.pdbx_strand_id
1 'polypeptide(L)'
;MTSKQLNRRQARWAEMLAEYDFKIMHMKGIENSRADTLSCKPQYITREKSEQEAVLIKDKDKDLTYNQGQLMAITAVTDKD
;
A
#
# COMPACT_ATOMS: atom_id res chain seq x y z
N MET A 1 -14.01 -24.47 -22.77
CA MET A 1 -12.86 -23.88 -22.04
C MET A 1 -12.72 -22.44 -22.47
N THR A 2 -13.19 -21.48 -21.68
CA THR A 2 -13.03 -20.05 -21.97
C THR A 2 -11.60 -19.64 -21.62
N SER A 3 -10.74 -19.49 -22.63
CA SER A 3 -9.38 -18.96 -22.42
C SER A 3 -9.49 -17.46 -22.13
N LYS A 4 -9.20 -17.06 -20.90
CA LYS A 4 -9.10 -15.66 -20.54
C LYS A 4 -7.82 -15.10 -21.16
N GLN A 5 -7.92 -14.03 -21.94
CA GLN A 5 -6.71 -13.36 -22.43
C GLN A 5 -5.95 -12.73 -21.25
N LEU A 6 -4.71 -13.18 -21.03
CA LEU A 6 -3.82 -12.66 -19.99
C LEU A 6 -3.10 -11.40 -20.49
N ASN A 7 -2.93 -10.41 -19.60
CA ASN A 7 -2.03 -9.30 -19.88
C ASN A 7 -0.56 -9.80 -19.85
N ARG A 8 0.37 -9.08 -20.51
CA ARG A 8 1.81 -9.36 -20.57
C ARG A 8 2.43 -9.72 -19.21
N ARG A 9 2.07 -8.97 -18.15
CA ARG A 9 2.55 -9.25 -16.79
C ARG A 9 2.06 -10.62 -16.30
N GLN A 10 0.78 -10.92 -16.49
CA GLN A 10 0.20 -12.19 -16.07
C GLN A 10 0.81 -13.35 -16.86
N ALA A 11 1.01 -13.20 -18.17
CA ALA A 11 1.62 -14.23 -19.01
C ALA A 11 3.04 -14.56 -18.56
N ARG A 12 3.87 -13.54 -18.29
CA ARG A 12 5.24 -13.74 -17.77
C ARG A 12 5.26 -14.49 -16.44
N TRP A 13 4.37 -14.14 -15.52
CA TRP A 13 4.28 -14.85 -14.23
C TRP A 13 3.69 -16.25 -14.39
N ALA A 14 2.72 -16.44 -15.29
CA ALA A 14 2.12 -17.75 -15.55
C ALA A 14 3.16 -18.73 -16.12
N GLU A 15 4.02 -18.27 -17.03
CA GLU A 15 5.15 -19.06 -17.55
C GLU A 15 6.09 -19.50 -16.43
N MET A 16 6.53 -18.56 -15.59
CA MET A 16 7.42 -18.86 -14.46
C MET A 16 6.77 -19.79 -13.41
N LEU A 17 5.48 -19.61 -13.14
CA LEU A 17 4.77 -20.41 -12.14
C LEU A 17 4.41 -21.81 -12.66
N ALA A 18 4.29 -22.01 -13.97
CA ALA A 18 3.96 -23.31 -14.56
C ALA A 18 5.00 -24.40 -14.27
N GLU A 19 6.21 -24.03 -13.85
CA GLU A 19 7.27 -24.96 -13.42
C GLU A 19 6.97 -25.63 -12.06
N TYR A 20 6.01 -25.12 -11.29
CA TYR A 20 5.71 -25.58 -9.93
C TYR A 20 4.34 -26.28 -9.88
N ASP A 21 4.23 -27.32 -9.05
CA ASP A 21 2.94 -27.92 -8.68
C ASP A 21 2.37 -27.20 -7.45
N PHE A 22 1.43 -26.29 -7.66
CA PHE A 22 0.81 -25.50 -6.60
C PHE A 22 -0.68 -25.28 -6.82
N LYS A 23 -1.38 -24.91 -5.74
CA LYS A 23 -2.79 -24.51 -5.76
C LYS A 23 -2.94 -23.12 -5.15
N ILE A 24 -3.63 -22.24 -5.86
CA ILE A 24 -3.97 -20.91 -5.35
C ILE A 24 -5.20 -21.05 -4.45
N MET A 25 -5.04 -20.74 -3.17
CA MET A 25 -6.11 -20.75 -2.18
C MET A 25 -6.19 -19.39 -1.50
N HIS A 26 -7.41 -18.93 -1.22
CA HIS A 26 -7.62 -17.73 -0.42
C HIS A 26 -7.24 -17.99 1.04
N MET A 27 -6.39 -17.14 1.61
CA MET A 27 -6.06 -17.13 3.04
C MET A 27 -6.64 -15.89 3.70
N LYS A 28 -7.28 -16.05 4.87
CA LYS A 28 -7.78 -14.91 5.63
C LYS A 28 -6.60 -14.09 6.16
N GLY A 29 -6.72 -12.76 6.17
CA GLY A 29 -5.61 -11.86 6.55
C GLY A 29 -4.96 -12.18 7.91
N ILE A 30 -5.76 -12.59 8.90
CA ILE A 30 -5.27 -12.98 10.24
C ILE A 30 -4.31 -14.18 10.17
N GLU A 31 -4.58 -15.13 9.26
CA GLU A 31 -3.76 -16.33 9.05
C GLU A 31 -2.52 -16.01 8.20
N ASN A 32 -2.53 -14.90 7.46
CA ASN A 32 -1.43 -14.44 6.62
C ASN A 32 -0.45 -13.47 7.33
N SER A 33 -0.52 -13.39 8.66
CA SER A 33 0.25 -12.44 9.49
C SER A 33 1.77 -12.50 9.26
N ARG A 34 2.31 -13.69 8.99
CA ARG A 34 3.75 -13.88 8.72
C ARG A 34 4.18 -13.22 7.40
N ALA A 35 3.41 -13.45 6.34
CA ALA A 35 3.69 -12.84 5.04
C ALA A 35 3.51 -11.32 5.10
N ASP A 36 2.46 -10.86 5.79
CA ASP A 36 2.19 -9.44 6.02
C ASP A 36 3.37 -8.76 6.74
N THR A 37 3.83 -9.33 7.86
CA THR A 37 4.99 -8.81 8.62
C THR A 37 6.26 -8.75 7.77
N LEU A 38 6.52 -9.76 6.93
CA LEU A 38 7.67 -9.77 6.04
C LEU A 38 7.57 -8.71 4.94
N SER A 39 6.36 -8.45 4.44
CA SER A 39 6.09 -7.44 3.41
C SER A 39 6.28 -6.01 3.94
N CYS A 40 6.03 -5.78 5.23
CA CYS A 40 6.15 -4.48 5.88
C CYS A 40 7.56 -4.13 6.37
N LYS A 41 8.60 -4.92 6.06
CA LYS A 41 9.95 -4.60 6.53
C LYS A 41 10.40 -3.23 6.00
N PRO A 42 11.01 -2.39 6.85
CA PRO A 42 11.34 -0.99 6.51
C PRO A 42 12.31 -0.87 5.32
N GLN A 43 13.11 -1.90 5.06
CA GLN A 43 14.00 -2.00 3.90
C GLN A 43 13.29 -2.10 2.55
N TYR A 44 12.02 -2.52 2.51
CA TYR A 44 11.21 -2.62 1.28
C TYR A 44 10.32 -1.41 1.05
N ILE A 45 10.23 -0.50 2.03
CA ILE A 45 9.54 0.77 1.87
C ILE A 45 10.48 1.65 1.04
N THR A 46 10.32 1.63 -0.29
CA THR A 46 10.90 2.67 -1.16
C THR A 46 10.46 4.01 -0.60
N ARG A 47 11.42 4.87 -0.26
CA ARG A 47 11.18 6.26 0.13
C ARG A 47 10.73 7.06 -1.10
N GLU A 48 9.58 6.71 -1.64
CA GLU A 48 8.66 7.70 -2.18
C GLU A 48 7.52 7.82 -1.18
N LYS A 49 7.88 7.98 0.11
CA LYS A 49 7.07 8.91 0.89
C LYS A 49 7.28 10.23 0.17
N SER A 50 6.34 10.60 -0.69
CA SER A 50 5.97 12.01 -0.72
C SER A 50 5.89 12.42 0.75
N GLU A 51 6.50 13.54 1.08
CA GLU A 51 6.43 14.15 2.40
C GLU A 51 4.96 14.54 2.65
N GLN A 52 4.07 13.55 2.73
CA GLN A 52 2.79 13.65 3.37
C GLN A 52 3.18 13.83 4.83
N GLU A 53 3.48 15.09 5.17
CA GLU A 53 3.66 15.51 6.54
C GLU A 53 2.44 14.98 7.31
N ALA A 54 2.62 14.59 8.57
CA ALA A 54 1.52 14.01 9.29
C ALA A 54 0.39 15.05 9.42
N VAL A 55 -0.83 14.62 9.11
CA VAL A 55 -2.07 15.38 9.30
C VAL A 55 -2.25 15.77 10.78
N LEU A 56 -1.70 14.96 11.68
CA LEU A 56 -1.74 15.15 13.12
C LEU A 56 -0.32 15.27 13.69
N ILE A 57 -0.09 16.30 14.52
CA ILE A 57 1.13 16.54 15.29
C ILE A 57 0.83 16.30 16.76
N LYS A 58 1.83 15.85 17.54
CA LYS A 58 1.72 15.76 19.00
C LYS A 58 1.99 17.11 19.63
N ASP A 59 1.09 17.57 20.48
CA ASP A 59 1.30 18.75 21.31
C ASP A 59 2.23 18.42 22.50
N LYS A 60 2.69 19.45 23.21
CA LYS A 60 3.52 19.35 24.42
C LYS A 60 2.85 18.52 25.51
N ASP A 61 1.52 18.52 25.54
CA ASP A 61 0.70 17.74 26.48
C ASP A 61 0.45 16.29 26.01
N LYS A 62 1.13 15.86 24.93
CA LYS A 62 1.04 14.53 24.29
C LYS A 62 -0.29 14.21 23.62
N ASP A 63 -1.21 15.17 23.58
CA ASP A 63 -2.44 15.08 22.79
C ASP A 63 -2.16 15.26 21.29
N LEU A 64 -3.04 14.70 20.45
CA LEU A 64 -2.92 14.77 18.98
C LEU A 64 -3.72 15.96 18.46
N THR A 65 -3.03 16.93 17.86
CA THR A 65 -3.62 18.14 17.26
C THR A 65 -3.38 18.18 15.75
N TYR A 66 -4.20 18.92 15.01
CA TYR A 66 -4.09 18.98 13.56
C TYR A 66 -2.89 19.86 13.12
N ASN A 67 -2.14 19.41 12.11
CA ASN A 67 -1.12 20.20 11.43
C ASN A 67 -1.73 21.34 10.60
N GLN A 68 -1.87 22.53 11.20
CA GLN A 68 -2.60 23.65 10.57
C GLN A 68 -2.08 24.03 9.17
N GLY A 69 -0.79 23.85 8.90
CA GLY A 69 -0.22 24.10 7.57
C GLY A 69 -0.81 23.21 6.47
N GLN A 70 -1.16 21.97 6.81
CA GLN A 70 -1.78 21.03 5.86
C GLN A 70 -3.28 21.26 5.63
N LEU A 71 -4.06 21.70 6.64
CA LEU A 71 -5.47 22.09 6.39
C LEU A 71 -5.52 23.19 5.35
N MET A 72 -4.69 24.21 5.54
CA MET A 72 -4.67 25.37 4.66
C MET A 72 -4.29 24.98 3.23
N ALA A 73 -3.32 24.08 3.05
CA ALA A 73 -2.95 23.57 1.73
C ALA A 73 -4.08 22.77 1.05
N ILE A 74 -4.84 21.96 1.79
CA ILE A 74 -5.99 21.22 1.26
C ILE A 74 -7.13 22.17 0.89
N THR A 75 -7.48 23.11 1.77
CA THR A 75 -8.56 24.08 1.53
C THR A 75 -8.25 25.00 0.34
N ALA A 76 -7.00 25.43 0.17
CA ALA A 76 -6.59 26.25 -0.97
C ALA A 76 -6.60 25.49 -2.31
N VAL A 77 -6.49 24.16 -2.31
CA VAL A 77 -6.61 23.33 -3.52
C VAL A 77 -8.08 23.16 -3.92
N THR A 78 -9.01 23.13 -2.96
CA THR A 78 -10.46 23.04 -3.23
C THR A 78 -11.10 24.32 -3.76
N ASP A 79 -10.41 25.47 -3.70
CA ASP A 79 -10.87 26.74 -4.28
C ASP A 79 -10.44 26.96 -5.75
N LYS A 80 -9.84 25.94 -6.38
CA LYS A 80 -9.46 25.93 -7.80
C LYS A 80 -10.47 25.14 -8.64
N ASP A 81 -11.70 25.63 -8.69
CA ASP A 81 -12.69 25.30 -9.72
C ASP A 81 -13.47 26.57 -10.11
#